data_AF-A0A3C2B7L2-F1
#
_entry.id   AF-A0A3C2B7L2-F1
#
_cell.length_a   1.000
_cell.length_b   1.000
_cell.length_c   1.000
_cell.angle_alpha   90.00
_cell.angle_beta   90.00
_cell.angle_gamma   90.00
#
_symmetry.space_group_name_H-M   'P 1'
#
loop_
_entity.id
_entity.type
_entity.pdbx_description
1 polymer ?
#
loop_
_entity_poly.entity_id
_entity_poly.type
_entity_poly.pdbx_seq_one_letter_code
_entity_poly.pdbx_strand_id
1 'polypeptide(L)'
;MAAKYDPLTRRLRGEPGDALELTFTELDRLVGGLPASARSSRTWWGNTVNPSHVQAAAWVGPGWVIAEVDLVAERVRFERGQVQERGSGGGNNGPDGVEQLATVLRQAGYESTLHAVAAHTRFLHPATVEQTGGQAVFATVRRDARQPGEQVGTIGTLDGQQVMFDDNSSPTSAYLWAAGHGRGRDMQFNHVWQASRNREAYTALWNLCATPAFLAKTTDGRNHPEVIRALQRRSYDLYGCLPNGATPPTAPDGYDELEWAPMPEPIADLESTYRRAMHSKPKDRVTISCRTIGWLYSKWQPDESL
;
A
#
# COMPACT_ATOMS: atom_id res chain seq x y z
N MET A 1 -31.95 13.49 19.64
CA MET A 1 -31.70 12.69 20.85
C MET A 1 -30.69 13.47 21.69
N ALA A 2 -31.03 13.81 22.92
CA ALA A 2 -30.11 14.50 23.83
C ALA A 2 -28.91 13.59 24.09
N ALA A 3 -27.71 14.02 23.70
CA ALA A 3 -26.52 13.20 23.81
C ALA A 3 -26.10 13.15 25.27
N LYS A 4 -25.67 11.98 25.75
CA LYS A 4 -25.23 11.71 27.15
C LYS A 4 -24.35 12.81 27.76
N TYR A 5 -23.60 13.55 26.94
CA TYR A 5 -22.63 14.56 27.34
C TYR A 5 -23.14 16.02 27.28
N ASP A 6 -24.41 16.26 26.93
CA ASP A 6 -25.00 17.60 26.87
C ASP A 6 -24.85 18.42 28.18
N PRO A 7 -24.95 17.82 29.39
CA PRO A 7 -24.69 18.55 30.63
C PRO A 7 -23.27 19.10 30.74
N LEU A 8 -22.27 18.34 30.26
CA LEU A 8 -20.87 18.76 30.22
C LEU A 8 -20.70 19.93 29.23
N THR A 9 -21.32 19.85 28.05
CA THR A 9 -21.33 20.97 27.09
C THR A 9 -21.89 22.25 27.69
N ARG A 10 -22.97 22.16 28.45
CA ARG A 10 -23.58 23.33 29.12
C ARG A 10 -22.66 23.90 30.18
N ARG A 11 -22.03 23.05 31.00
CA ARG A 11 -21.10 23.47 32.06
C ARG A 11 -19.90 24.24 31.50
N LEU A 12 -19.32 23.75 30.40
CA LEU A 12 -18.18 24.38 29.72
C LEU A 12 -18.58 25.68 29.00
N ARG A 13 -19.76 25.73 28.37
CA ARG A 13 -20.25 26.95 27.73
C ARG A 13 -20.48 28.09 28.72
N GLY A 14 -20.90 27.76 29.94
CA GLY A 14 -21.17 28.73 31.01
C GLY A 14 -19.94 29.13 31.84
N GLU A 15 -18.76 28.56 31.58
CA GLU A 15 -17.55 28.88 32.34
C GLU A 15 -16.89 30.18 31.81
N PRO A 16 -16.77 31.24 32.63
CA PRO A 16 -16.20 32.52 32.18
C PRO A 16 -14.68 32.49 32.03
N GLY A 17 -13.97 31.57 32.72
CA GLY A 17 -12.53 31.43 32.62
C GLY A 17 -12.07 30.73 31.33
N ASP A 18 -10.74 30.71 31.13
CA ASP A 18 -10.08 30.06 29.99
C ASP A 18 -9.57 28.65 30.33
N ALA A 19 -9.67 28.23 31.59
CA ALA A 19 -9.30 26.91 32.07
C ALA A 19 -10.30 26.43 33.13
N LEU A 20 -10.65 25.15 33.11
CA LEU A 20 -11.52 24.50 34.08
C LEU A 20 -11.03 23.09 34.37
N GLU A 21 -10.84 22.76 35.64
CA GLU A 21 -10.49 21.41 36.06
C GLU A 21 -11.69 20.72 36.73
N LEU A 22 -11.93 19.47 36.36
CA LEU A 22 -13.00 18.63 36.94
C LEU A 22 -12.44 17.27 37.34
N THR A 23 -12.88 16.77 38.48
CA THR A 23 -12.61 15.38 38.90
C THR A 23 -13.51 14.40 38.15
N PHE A 24 -13.12 13.13 38.06
CA PHE A 24 -13.95 12.09 37.46
C PHE A 24 -15.26 11.90 38.23
N THR A 25 -15.25 12.14 39.54
CA THR A 25 -16.47 12.09 40.36
C THR A 25 -17.45 13.21 39.99
N GLU A 26 -16.97 14.42 39.74
CA GLU A 26 -17.80 15.53 39.27
C GLU A 26 -18.33 15.26 37.86
N LEU A 27 -17.49 14.71 36.98
CA LEU A 27 -17.89 14.31 35.62
C LEU A 27 -18.93 13.18 35.63
N ASP A 28 -18.76 12.16 36.48
CA ASP A 28 -19.73 11.08 36.66
C ASP A 28 -21.10 11.63 37.06
N ARG A 29 -21.14 12.53 38.04
CA ARG A 29 -22.39 13.18 38.46
C ARG A 29 -23.01 14.01 37.34
N LEU A 30 -22.18 14.64 36.52
CA LEU A 30 -22.62 15.53 35.46
C LEU A 30 -23.20 14.77 34.26
N VAL A 31 -22.61 13.63 33.86
CA VAL A 31 -22.98 12.89 32.64
C VAL A 31 -23.68 11.54 32.90
N GLY A 32 -23.99 11.24 34.16
CA GLY A 32 -24.63 9.98 34.55
C GLY A 32 -23.68 8.77 34.46
N GLY A 33 -22.40 8.98 34.79
CA GLY A 33 -21.36 7.97 34.81
C GLY A 33 -20.51 7.90 33.54
N LEU A 34 -19.21 8.02 33.71
CA LEU A 34 -18.19 7.79 32.70
C LEU A 34 -18.03 6.29 32.43
N PRO A 35 -17.76 5.90 31.17
CA PRO A 35 -17.44 4.51 30.85
C PRO A 35 -16.09 4.10 31.45
N ALA A 36 -15.89 2.80 31.68
CA ALA A 36 -14.62 2.26 32.20
C ALA A 36 -13.39 2.70 31.38
N SER A 37 -13.56 2.86 30.06
CA SER A 37 -12.51 3.32 29.15
C SER A 37 -12.03 4.75 29.42
N ALA A 38 -12.89 5.63 29.98
CA ALA A 38 -12.49 6.97 30.39
C ALA A 38 -11.50 6.93 31.58
N ARG A 39 -11.57 5.86 32.38
CA ARG A 39 -10.73 5.68 33.57
C ARG A 39 -9.44 4.91 33.28
N SER A 40 -9.44 4.05 32.26
CA SER A 40 -8.29 3.21 31.91
C SER A 40 -7.49 3.70 30.70
N SER A 41 -8.02 4.64 29.90
CA SER A 41 -7.34 5.10 28.69
C SER A 41 -7.34 6.62 28.54
N ARG A 42 -6.14 7.21 28.43
CA ARG A 42 -5.97 8.63 28.08
C ARG A 42 -6.52 8.96 26.70
N THR A 43 -6.52 8.01 25.75
CA THR A 43 -7.01 8.23 24.39
C THR A 43 -8.51 8.52 24.32
N TRP A 44 -9.26 8.13 25.36
CA TRP A 44 -10.68 8.42 25.47
C TRP A 44 -10.96 9.94 25.60
N TRP A 45 -10.03 10.67 26.23
CA TRP A 45 -10.05 12.13 26.42
C TRP A 45 -9.42 12.90 25.24
N GLY A 46 -9.31 12.28 24.07
CA GLY A 46 -8.78 12.95 22.88
C GLY A 46 -9.72 14.02 22.34
N ASN A 47 -9.16 15.07 21.72
CA ASN A 47 -9.92 16.18 21.11
C ASN A 47 -10.41 15.88 19.69
N THR A 48 -10.48 14.60 19.28
CA THR A 48 -10.88 14.19 17.94
C THR A 48 -12.37 13.90 17.88
N VAL A 49 -13.12 14.68 17.10
CA VAL A 49 -14.55 14.47 16.87
C VAL A 49 -14.74 13.53 15.68
N ASN A 50 -15.29 12.34 15.90
CA ASN A 50 -15.71 11.43 14.84
C ASN A 50 -16.96 10.63 15.27
N PRO A 51 -17.65 9.91 14.36
CA PRO A 51 -18.89 9.19 14.68
C PRO A 51 -18.77 8.15 15.80
N SER A 52 -17.57 7.64 16.08
CA SER A 52 -17.28 6.66 17.13
C SER A 52 -16.83 7.30 18.46
N HIS A 53 -16.51 8.60 18.47
CA HIS A 53 -16.01 9.35 19.64
C HIS A 53 -16.93 10.52 19.99
N VAL A 54 -18.20 10.18 20.27
CA VAL A 54 -19.28 11.14 20.55
C VAL A 54 -19.04 12.01 21.80
N GLN A 55 -18.17 11.59 22.72
CA GLN A 55 -17.80 12.35 23.91
C GLN A 55 -17.00 13.62 23.58
N ALA A 56 -16.14 13.58 22.57
CA ALA A 56 -15.22 14.69 22.26
C ALA A 56 -15.97 15.93 21.79
N ALA A 57 -17.09 15.73 21.09
CA ALA A 57 -17.98 16.82 20.69
C ALA A 57 -18.48 17.66 21.88
N ALA A 58 -18.51 17.10 23.09
CA ALA A 58 -19.07 17.76 24.25
C ALA A 58 -18.24 18.96 24.75
N TRP A 59 -16.92 18.89 24.64
CA TRP A 59 -16.02 19.98 24.98
C TRP A 59 -15.52 20.74 23.74
N VAL A 60 -15.35 20.06 22.61
CA VAL A 60 -14.98 20.72 21.35
C VAL A 60 -16.07 21.66 20.85
N GLY A 61 -17.34 21.24 20.90
CA GLY A 61 -18.48 22.05 20.44
C GLY A 61 -18.59 23.44 21.09
N PRO A 62 -18.37 23.61 22.41
CA PRO A 62 -18.32 24.92 23.05
C PRO A 62 -16.94 25.64 22.99
N GLY A 63 -15.97 25.16 22.20
CA GLY A 63 -14.66 25.79 22.02
C GLY A 63 -13.63 25.46 23.11
N TRP A 64 -13.74 24.29 23.73
CA TRP A 64 -12.82 23.78 24.73
C TRP A 64 -12.03 22.57 24.22
N VAL A 65 -10.84 22.37 24.75
CA VAL A 65 -9.98 21.22 24.51
C VAL A 65 -9.53 20.63 25.84
N ILE A 66 -9.25 19.33 25.86
CA ILE A 66 -8.56 18.69 26.98
C ILE A 66 -7.09 19.11 26.90
N ALA A 67 -6.65 19.84 27.92
CA ALA A 67 -5.26 20.25 28.10
C ALA A 67 -4.46 19.14 28.81
N GLU A 68 -5.05 18.53 29.84
CA GLU A 68 -4.41 17.48 30.62
C GLU A 68 -5.44 16.50 31.19
N VAL A 69 -5.05 15.22 31.29
CA VAL A 69 -5.78 14.21 32.05
C VAL A 69 -4.84 13.39 32.92
N ASP A 70 -5.11 13.41 34.23
CA ASP A 70 -4.46 12.58 35.22
C ASP A 70 -5.40 11.43 35.60
N LEU A 71 -5.08 10.22 35.13
CA LEU A 71 -5.85 9.01 35.45
C LEU A 71 -5.60 8.51 36.88
N VAL A 72 -4.48 8.89 37.50
CA VAL A 72 -4.12 8.47 38.88
C VAL A 72 -4.82 9.37 39.88
N ALA A 73 -4.77 10.69 39.66
CA ALA A 73 -5.51 11.65 40.48
C ALA A 73 -7.00 11.75 40.10
N GLU A 74 -7.41 11.11 38.99
CA GLU A 74 -8.76 11.14 38.42
C GLU A 74 -9.27 12.56 38.15
N ARG A 75 -8.47 13.36 37.45
CA ARG A 75 -8.77 14.77 37.12
C ARG A 75 -8.53 15.07 35.65
N VAL A 76 -9.31 16.01 35.13
CA VAL A 76 -9.24 16.49 33.74
C VAL A 76 -9.23 18.00 33.74
N ARG A 77 -8.27 18.58 33.03
CA ARG A 77 -8.18 20.01 32.79
C ARG A 77 -8.62 20.33 31.37
N PHE A 78 -9.65 21.15 31.26
CA PHE A 78 -10.16 21.74 30.03
C PHE A 78 -9.58 23.15 29.88
N GLU A 79 -9.25 23.55 28.67
CA GLU A 79 -8.85 24.93 28.35
C GLU A 79 -9.55 25.41 27.08
N ARG A 80 -9.74 26.73 26.95
CA ARG A 80 -10.25 27.32 25.71
C ARG A 80 -9.21 27.16 24.61
N GLY A 81 -9.65 26.60 23.49
CA GLY A 81 -8.78 26.36 22.37
C GLY A 81 -9.59 25.92 21.16
N GLN A 82 -9.09 26.25 19.98
CA GLN A 82 -9.60 25.63 18.77
C GLN A 82 -9.03 24.21 18.73
N VAL A 83 -9.87 23.22 18.43
CA VAL A 83 -9.36 22.00 17.83
C VAL A 83 -8.74 22.47 16.53
N GLN A 84 -7.41 22.54 16.47
CA GLN A 84 -6.74 22.57 15.18
C GLN A 84 -7.40 21.45 14.38
N GLU A 85 -8.07 21.79 13.27
CA GLU A 85 -8.45 20.80 12.28
C GLU A 85 -7.14 20.13 11.88
N ARG A 86 -6.85 19.03 12.57
CA ARG A 86 -5.69 18.21 12.33
C ARG A 86 -6.00 17.56 10.99
N GLY A 87 -5.52 18.17 9.91
CA GLY A 87 -4.97 17.38 8.84
C GLY A 87 -4.01 16.38 9.48
N SER A 88 -4.48 15.15 9.66
CA SER A 88 -3.72 13.96 10.03
C SER A 88 -2.50 14.18 10.96
N GLY A 89 -2.66 14.94 12.04
CA GLY A 89 -1.59 15.26 12.99
C GLY A 89 -1.65 14.38 14.23
N GLY A 90 -1.93 13.09 14.08
CA GLY A 90 -1.68 12.11 15.13
C GLY A 90 -0.18 11.83 15.15
N GLY A 91 0.59 12.70 15.81
CA GLY A 91 2.02 12.50 16.03
C GLY A 91 2.23 11.20 16.81
N ASN A 92 2.41 10.12 16.07
CA ASN A 92 3.40 9.13 16.46
C ASN A 92 4.68 9.96 16.63
N ASN A 93 5.14 10.22 17.86
CA ASN A 93 6.36 11.00 18.11
C ASN A 93 7.63 10.28 17.59
N GLY A 94 7.45 9.18 16.87
CA GLY A 94 8.48 8.53 16.09
C GLY A 94 8.67 9.23 14.74
N PRO A 95 9.87 9.16 14.18
CA PRO A 95 10.16 9.69 12.85
C PRO A 95 9.20 9.10 11.79
N ASP A 96 8.57 9.96 11.00
CA ASP A 96 7.85 9.54 9.78
C ASP A 96 8.86 9.35 8.64
N GLY A 97 9.15 8.09 8.31
CA GLY A 97 10.06 7.76 7.22
C GLY A 97 9.58 8.20 5.84
N VAL A 98 8.26 8.34 5.63
CA VAL A 98 7.69 8.83 4.38
C VAL A 98 7.99 10.31 4.20
N GLU A 99 7.76 11.12 5.25
CA GLU A 99 8.05 12.55 5.24
C GLU A 99 9.56 12.83 5.13
N GLN A 100 10.38 12.02 5.81
CA GLN A 100 11.84 12.10 5.71
C GLN A 100 12.34 11.80 4.30
N LEU A 101 11.84 10.72 3.69
CA LEU A 101 12.19 10.40 2.30
C LEU A 101 11.78 11.54 1.37
N ALA A 102 10.56 12.07 1.49
CA ALA A 102 10.10 13.19 0.69
C ALA A 102 11.02 14.42 0.84
N THR A 103 11.50 14.70 2.05
CA THR A 103 12.45 15.79 2.31
C THR A 103 13.80 15.56 1.65
N VAL A 104 14.36 14.34 1.76
CA VAL A 104 15.62 13.97 1.11
C VAL A 104 15.50 14.08 -0.41
N LEU A 105 14.39 13.65 -0.99
CA LEU A 105 14.15 13.73 -2.44
C LEU A 105 14.05 15.18 -2.91
N ARG A 106 13.38 16.06 -2.15
CA ARG A 106 13.36 17.50 -2.45
C ARG A 106 14.75 18.13 -2.40
N GLN A 107 15.55 17.77 -1.40
CA GLN A 107 16.95 18.22 -1.30
C GLN A 107 17.80 17.71 -2.48
N ALA A 108 17.49 16.53 -3.01
CA ALA A 108 18.12 15.97 -4.20
C ALA A 108 17.61 16.57 -5.53
N GLY A 109 16.65 17.50 -5.49
CA GLY A 109 16.15 18.23 -6.66
C GLY A 109 14.86 17.67 -7.27
N TYR A 110 14.23 16.66 -6.67
CA TYR A 110 12.91 16.19 -7.13
C TYR A 110 11.80 17.09 -6.57
N GLU A 111 10.81 17.43 -7.38
CA GLU A 111 9.67 18.24 -6.96
C GLU A 111 8.78 17.50 -5.95
N SER A 112 8.71 16.18 -6.06
CA SER A 112 7.90 15.32 -5.20
C SER A 112 8.42 13.89 -5.17
N THR A 113 7.90 13.08 -4.24
CA THR A 113 8.13 11.62 -4.24
C THR A 113 7.62 10.98 -5.53
N LEU A 114 6.50 11.45 -6.07
CA LEU A 114 5.95 10.98 -7.34
C LEU A 114 6.92 11.23 -8.50
N HIS A 115 7.48 12.45 -8.58
CA HIS A 115 8.48 12.78 -9.60
C HIS A 115 9.69 11.83 -9.49
N ALA A 116 10.23 11.63 -8.28
CA ALA A 116 11.33 10.69 -8.08
C ALA A 116 10.98 9.24 -8.48
N VAL A 117 9.78 8.76 -8.16
CA VAL A 117 9.34 7.43 -8.57
C VAL A 117 9.24 7.33 -10.10
N ALA A 118 8.63 8.32 -10.76
CA ALA A 118 8.51 8.31 -12.22
C ALA A 118 9.90 8.25 -12.90
N ALA A 119 10.82 9.10 -12.45
CA ALA A 119 12.17 9.20 -13.02
C ALA A 119 13.01 7.90 -12.85
N HIS A 120 12.67 7.05 -11.88
CA HIS A 120 13.47 5.87 -11.54
C HIS A 120 12.76 4.52 -11.68
N THR A 121 11.44 4.49 -11.84
CA THR A 121 10.67 3.26 -12.06
C THR A 121 10.64 2.91 -13.54
N ARG A 122 11.20 1.74 -13.85
CA ARG A 122 11.26 1.21 -15.21
C ARG A 122 10.10 0.27 -15.48
N PHE A 123 9.46 0.51 -16.62
CA PHE A 123 8.50 -0.38 -17.25
C PHE A 123 9.19 -1.12 -18.41
N LEU A 124 8.64 -2.26 -18.81
CA LEU A 124 9.10 -2.98 -20.00
C LEU A 124 8.64 -2.27 -21.27
N HIS A 125 9.34 -2.51 -22.37
CA HIS A 125 8.95 -1.95 -23.66
C HIS A 125 7.57 -2.51 -24.11
N PRO A 126 6.63 -1.69 -24.63
CA PRO A 126 5.31 -2.16 -25.07
C PRO A 126 5.36 -3.32 -26.07
N ALA A 127 6.23 -3.25 -27.07
CA ALA A 127 6.43 -4.34 -28.05
C ALA A 127 6.88 -5.68 -27.41
N THR A 128 7.57 -5.64 -26.27
CA THR A 128 7.88 -6.87 -25.51
C THR A 128 6.64 -7.38 -24.80
N VAL A 129 5.89 -6.50 -24.13
CA VAL A 129 4.70 -6.89 -23.36
C VAL A 129 3.57 -7.37 -24.26
N GLU A 130 3.41 -6.80 -25.44
CA GLU A 130 2.40 -7.19 -26.44
C GLU A 130 2.50 -8.67 -26.84
N GLN A 131 3.71 -9.25 -26.85
CA GLN A 131 3.94 -10.66 -27.16
C GLN A 131 3.30 -11.62 -26.15
N THR A 132 2.85 -11.16 -24.98
CA THR A 132 2.11 -12.00 -24.03
C THR A 132 0.60 -11.99 -24.24
N GLY A 133 0.09 -11.11 -25.13
CA GLY A 133 -1.35 -10.93 -25.33
C GLY A 133 -2.09 -10.55 -24.04
N GLY A 134 -1.43 -9.85 -23.11
CA GLY A 134 -2.01 -9.44 -21.83
C GLY A 134 -2.09 -10.55 -20.77
N GLN A 135 -1.54 -11.73 -21.02
CA GLN A 135 -1.58 -12.85 -20.08
C GLN A 135 -0.38 -12.86 -19.13
N ALA A 136 -0.55 -13.51 -17.97
CA ALA A 136 0.54 -13.94 -17.10
C ALA A 136 1.49 -14.89 -17.84
N VAL A 137 2.78 -14.86 -17.50
CA VAL A 137 3.78 -15.73 -18.13
C VAL A 137 3.82 -17.10 -17.48
N PHE A 138 3.76 -17.15 -16.14
CA PHE A 138 3.90 -18.38 -15.36
C PHE A 138 2.65 -18.66 -14.52
N ALA A 139 2.32 -19.93 -14.35
CA ALA A 139 1.23 -20.40 -13.50
C ALA A 139 1.63 -20.36 -12.01
N THR A 140 1.83 -19.17 -11.46
CA THR A 140 2.33 -18.98 -10.09
C THR A 140 1.50 -17.93 -9.34
N VAL A 141 1.49 -18.02 -8.01
CA VAL A 141 0.82 -17.06 -7.11
C VAL A 141 1.62 -16.88 -5.83
N ARG A 142 1.45 -15.75 -5.14
CA ARG A 142 2.04 -15.53 -3.82
C ARG A 142 1.45 -16.50 -2.80
N ARG A 143 2.32 -17.22 -2.09
CA ARG A 143 1.91 -18.06 -0.97
C ARG A 143 1.24 -17.23 0.15
N ASP A 144 0.24 -17.81 0.80
CA ASP A 144 -0.21 -17.36 2.13
C ASP A 144 0.59 -18.12 3.19
N ALA A 145 1.49 -17.40 3.87
CA ALA A 145 2.35 -17.98 4.91
C ALA A 145 1.56 -18.56 6.10
N ARG A 146 0.26 -18.23 6.24
CA ARG A 146 -0.63 -18.80 7.25
C ARG A 146 -1.23 -20.15 6.84
N GLN A 147 -1.13 -20.52 5.56
CA GLN A 147 -1.62 -21.80 5.04
C GLN A 147 -0.49 -22.84 5.07
N PRO A 148 -0.54 -23.87 5.94
CA PRO A 148 0.56 -24.81 6.09
C PRO A 148 0.92 -25.60 4.82
N GLY A 149 -0.04 -25.77 3.90
CA GLY A 149 0.16 -26.44 2.62
C GLY A 149 0.81 -25.59 1.52
N GLU A 150 0.91 -24.27 1.70
CA GLU A 150 1.45 -23.35 0.69
C GLU A 150 2.94 -23.07 0.95
N GLN A 151 3.78 -24.07 0.67
CA GLN A 151 5.23 -23.92 0.77
C GLN A 151 5.81 -23.34 -0.53
N VAL A 152 6.89 -22.56 -0.42
CA VAL A 152 7.49 -21.94 -1.61
C VAL A 152 8.05 -23.02 -2.54
N GLY A 153 7.64 -22.98 -3.81
CA GLY A 153 8.05 -23.93 -4.84
C GLY A 153 7.18 -25.18 -4.93
N THR A 154 6.21 -25.37 -4.05
CA THR A 154 5.26 -26.49 -4.18
C THR A 154 4.15 -26.14 -5.15
N ILE A 155 3.67 -27.15 -5.87
CA ILE A 155 2.51 -27.06 -6.74
C ILE A 155 1.27 -27.43 -5.94
N GLY A 156 0.25 -26.59 -6.01
CA GLY A 156 -1.07 -26.85 -5.46
C GLY A 156 -2.16 -26.39 -6.41
N THR A 157 -3.37 -26.26 -5.88
CA THR A 157 -4.54 -25.82 -6.64
C THR A 157 -5.12 -24.57 -6.00
N LEU A 158 -5.39 -23.56 -6.81
CA LEU A 158 -6.13 -22.35 -6.42
C LEU A 158 -7.22 -22.11 -7.46
N ASP A 159 -8.47 -21.92 -7.02
CA ASP A 159 -9.63 -21.70 -7.88
C ASP A 159 -9.78 -22.75 -9.01
N GLY A 160 -9.46 -24.01 -8.70
CA GLY A 160 -9.54 -25.14 -9.64
C GLY A 160 -8.40 -25.23 -10.65
N GLN A 161 -7.41 -24.34 -10.60
CA GLN A 161 -6.24 -24.35 -11.48
C GLN A 161 -4.96 -24.69 -10.72
N GLN A 162 -4.06 -25.43 -11.37
CA GLN A 162 -2.75 -25.70 -10.80
C GLN A 162 -1.89 -24.44 -10.79
N VAL A 163 -1.23 -24.21 -9.65
CA VAL A 163 -0.32 -23.07 -9.44
C VAL A 163 0.89 -23.51 -8.62
N MET A 164 2.04 -22.90 -8.86
CA MET A 164 3.17 -22.95 -7.92
C MET A 164 3.07 -21.79 -6.92
N PHE A 165 3.17 -22.11 -5.63
CA PHE A 165 3.23 -21.11 -4.58
C PHE A 165 4.62 -20.45 -4.53
N ASP A 166 4.66 -19.13 -4.62
CA ASP A 166 5.87 -18.35 -4.84
C ASP A 166 6.13 -17.33 -3.73
N ASP A 167 7.39 -16.89 -3.62
CA ASP A 167 7.87 -15.86 -2.71
C ASP A 167 8.33 -14.57 -3.43
N ASN A 168 7.74 -14.28 -4.59
CA ASN A 168 8.09 -13.18 -5.50
C ASN A 168 9.32 -13.45 -6.38
N SER A 169 9.81 -14.70 -6.40
CA SER A 169 10.88 -15.11 -7.31
C SER A 169 10.38 -15.14 -8.77
N SER A 170 9.15 -15.58 -9.01
CA SER A 170 8.61 -15.76 -10.36
C SER A 170 8.28 -14.46 -11.09
N PRO A 171 7.69 -13.41 -10.47
CA PRO A 171 7.54 -12.12 -11.13
C PRO A 171 8.89 -11.45 -11.41
N THR A 172 9.86 -11.62 -10.50
CA THR A 172 11.23 -11.13 -10.70
C THR A 172 11.87 -11.78 -11.94
N SER A 173 11.76 -13.11 -12.08
CA SER A 173 12.23 -13.82 -13.27
C SER A 173 11.48 -13.40 -14.53
N ALA A 174 10.15 -13.26 -14.46
CA ALA A 174 9.33 -12.81 -15.58
C ALA A 174 9.81 -11.46 -16.12
N TYR A 175 10.00 -10.48 -15.23
CA TYR A 175 10.48 -9.16 -15.61
C TYR A 175 11.92 -9.19 -16.15
N LEU A 176 12.86 -9.81 -15.42
CA LEU A 176 14.28 -9.76 -15.79
C LEU A 176 14.56 -10.40 -17.14
N TRP A 177 13.92 -11.54 -17.41
CA TRP A 177 14.08 -12.22 -18.69
C TRP A 177 13.44 -11.42 -19.83
N ALA A 178 12.30 -10.75 -19.60
CA ALA A 178 11.70 -9.83 -20.57
C ALA A 178 12.49 -8.52 -20.75
N ALA A 179 13.31 -8.12 -19.78
CA ALA A 179 14.16 -6.93 -19.87
C ALA A 179 15.49 -7.18 -20.58
N GLY A 180 15.84 -8.45 -20.86
CA GLY A 180 17.07 -8.82 -21.57
C GLY A 180 18.37 -8.60 -20.79
N HIS A 181 18.30 -8.32 -19.48
CA HIS A 181 19.48 -8.04 -18.67
C HIS A 181 19.40 -8.64 -17.25
N GLY A 182 20.55 -8.68 -16.57
CA GLY A 182 20.65 -9.19 -15.20
C GLY A 182 20.01 -8.26 -14.15
N ARG A 183 19.88 -8.78 -12.92
CA ARG A 183 19.38 -8.00 -11.78
C ARG A 183 20.40 -6.95 -11.35
N GLY A 184 20.01 -5.68 -11.44
CA GLY A 184 20.76 -4.59 -10.82
C GLY A 184 20.78 -4.70 -9.29
N ARG A 185 21.87 -4.23 -8.67
CA ARG A 185 21.95 -4.12 -7.20
C ARG A 185 20.85 -3.18 -6.69
N ASP A 186 20.27 -3.51 -5.55
CA ASP A 186 19.24 -2.72 -4.87
C ASP A 186 18.04 -2.32 -5.74
N MET A 187 17.63 -3.24 -6.63
CA MET A 187 16.37 -3.15 -7.38
C MET A 187 15.31 -4.08 -6.80
N GLN A 188 14.08 -3.55 -6.71
CA GLN A 188 12.88 -4.29 -6.37
C GLN A 188 11.95 -4.37 -7.58
N PHE A 189 11.30 -5.52 -7.74
CA PHE A 189 10.32 -5.77 -8.80
C PHE A 189 8.94 -5.79 -8.15
N ASN A 190 8.12 -4.81 -8.51
CA ASN A 190 6.89 -4.47 -7.84
C ASN A 190 5.70 -4.80 -8.74
N HIS A 191 4.57 -5.08 -8.10
CA HIS A 191 3.29 -5.17 -8.78
C HIS A 191 2.63 -3.80 -8.84
N VAL A 192 2.06 -3.46 -9.99
CA VAL A 192 1.30 -2.21 -10.19
C VAL A 192 -0.08 -2.29 -9.51
N TRP A 193 -0.73 -3.45 -9.61
CA TRP A 193 -1.94 -3.81 -8.87
C TRP A 193 -1.65 -4.90 -7.85
N GLN A 194 -2.20 -4.76 -6.64
CA GLN A 194 -2.05 -5.70 -5.54
C GLN A 194 -2.92 -6.96 -5.73
N ALA A 195 -2.56 -7.77 -6.74
CA ALA A 195 -3.27 -8.97 -7.15
C ALA A 195 -2.40 -10.21 -6.90
N SER A 196 -1.77 -10.30 -5.72
CA SER A 196 -0.70 -11.28 -5.44
C SER A 196 -1.15 -12.74 -5.47
N ARG A 197 -2.45 -13.00 -5.27
CA ARG A 197 -3.06 -14.34 -5.36
C ARG A 197 -3.83 -14.59 -6.66
N ASN A 198 -3.81 -13.64 -7.57
CA ASN A 198 -4.46 -13.76 -8.87
C ASN A 198 -3.44 -14.30 -9.89
N ARG A 199 -3.68 -15.51 -10.41
CA ARG A 199 -2.78 -16.19 -11.34
C ARG A 199 -2.62 -15.42 -12.64
N GLU A 200 -3.67 -14.76 -13.11
CA GLU A 200 -3.69 -13.98 -14.35
C GLU A 200 -2.90 -12.68 -14.27
N ALA A 201 -2.65 -12.15 -13.07
CA ALA A 201 -1.97 -10.88 -12.86
C ALA A 201 -0.59 -11.01 -12.20
N TYR A 202 -0.31 -12.09 -11.47
CA TYR A 202 0.87 -12.18 -10.61
C TYR A 202 2.20 -12.13 -11.37
N THR A 203 2.28 -12.74 -12.55
CA THR A 203 3.46 -12.71 -13.43
C THR A 203 3.19 -12.04 -14.78
N ALA A 204 2.08 -11.30 -14.87
CA ALA A 204 1.74 -10.57 -16.08
C ALA A 204 2.65 -9.35 -16.23
N LEU A 205 3.31 -9.23 -17.39
CA LEU A 205 4.33 -8.20 -17.61
C LEU A 205 3.77 -6.79 -17.52
N TRP A 206 2.52 -6.57 -17.92
CA TRP A 206 1.84 -5.29 -17.75
C TRP A 206 1.66 -4.90 -16.27
N ASN A 207 1.64 -5.87 -15.36
CA ASN A 207 1.48 -5.64 -13.93
C ASN A 207 2.82 -5.48 -13.20
N LEU A 208 3.97 -5.43 -13.90
CA LEU A 208 5.29 -5.41 -13.27
C LEU A 208 6.09 -4.17 -13.65
N CYS A 209 6.81 -3.64 -12.68
CA CYS A 209 7.81 -2.60 -12.88
C CYS A 209 9.03 -2.83 -11.97
N ALA A 210 10.17 -2.23 -12.33
CA ALA A 210 11.38 -2.27 -11.52
C ALA A 210 11.65 -0.89 -10.92
N THR A 211 11.79 -0.82 -9.60
CA THR A 211 12.03 0.42 -8.86
C THR A 211 13.25 0.24 -7.95
N PRO A 212 14.12 1.25 -7.77
CA PRO A 212 15.16 1.20 -6.75
C PRO A 212 14.56 0.92 -5.38
N ALA A 213 15.22 0.06 -4.60
CA ALA A 213 14.69 -0.45 -3.34
C ALA A 213 14.34 0.65 -2.34
N PHE A 214 15.08 1.76 -2.35
CA PHE A 214 14.82 2.92 -1.49
C PHE A 214 13.54 3.69 -1.85
N LEU A 215 13.06 3.57 -3.09
CA LEU A 215 11.77 4.11 -3.54
C LEU A 215 10.66 3.05 -3.52
N ALA A 216 10.98 1.76 -3.59
CA ALA A 216 9.97 0.72 -3.74
C ALA A 216 8.93 0.67 -2.60
N LYS A 217 9.25 1.17 -1.40
CA LYS A 217 8.26 1.26 -0.32
C LYS A 217 7.18 2.30 -0.53
N THR A 218 7.39 3.25 -1.44
CA THR A 218 6.37 4.22 -1.83
C THR A 218 5.39 3.64 -2.85
N THR A 219 5.72 2.51 -3.47
CA THR A 219 4.84 1.80 -4.41
C THR A 219 3.92 0.80 -3.72
N ASP A 220 4.04 0.65 -2.39
CA ASP A 220 3.28 -0.31 -1.58
C ASP A 220 2.17 0.40 -0.75
N GLY A 221 0.96 -0.16 -0.77
CA GLY A 221 -0.05 0.08 0.26
C GLY A 221 -0.74 1.45 0.22
N ARG A 222 -0.85 2.12 1.37
CA ARG A 222 -1.55 3.42 1.52
C ARG A 222 -0.58 4.60 1.69
N ASN A 223 0.72 4.36 1.59
CA ASN A 223 1.75 5.35 1.91
C ASN A 223 1.77 6.52 0.91
N HIS A 224 1.55 6.22 -0.38
CA HIS A 224 1.52 7.21 -1.45
C HIS A 224 0.44 6.86 -2.49
N PRO A 225 -0.84 7.20 -2.23
CA PRO A 225 -1.94 6.90 -3.14
C PRO A 225 -1.78 7.57 -4.52
N GLU A 226 -1.12 8.72 -4.60
CA GLU A 226 -0.76 9.40 -5.85
C GLU A 226 0.28 8.61 -6.67
N VAL A 227 1.30 8.04 -6.02
CA VAL A 227 2.30 7.19 -6.67
C VAL A 227 1.64 5.94 -7.26
N ILE A 228 0.78 5.29 -6.48
CA ILE A 228 0.09 4.07 -6.92
C ILE A 228 -0.81 4.37 -8.13
N ARG A 229 -1.58 5.46 -8.08
CA ARG A 229 -2.42 5.88 -9.22
C ARG A 229 -1.58 6.22 -10.45
N ALA A 230 -0.44 6.89 -10.29
CA ALA A 230 0.45 7.19 -11.42
C ALA A 230 1.04 5.92 -12.04
N LEU A 231 1.48 4.94 -11.23
CA LEU A 231 2.00 3.67 -11.73
C LEU A 231 0.92 2.86 -12.47
N GLN A 232 -0.29 2.81 -11.92
CA GLN A 232 -1.45 2.17 -12.57
C GLN A 232 -1.78 2.87 -13.88
N ARG A 233 -1.83 4.21 -13.88
CA ARG A 233 -2.08 4.99 -15.09
C ARG A 233 -1.01 4.77 -16.14
N ARG A 234 0.27 4.76 -15.75
CA ARG A 234 1.40 4.52 -16.64
C ARG A 234 1.34 3.13 -17.27
N SER A 235 1.09 2.10 -16.48
CA SER A 235 0.90 0.75 -17.01
C SER A 235 -0.27 0.68 -17.99
N TYR A 236 -1.41 1.30 -17.65
CA TYR A 236 -2.59 1.31 -18.52
C TYR A 236 -2.33 2.06 -19.84
N ASP A 237 -1.68 3.22 -19.80
CA ASP A 237 -1.31 3.99 -21.01
C ASP A 237 -0.34 3.20 -21.91
N LEU A 238 0.60 2.45 -21.33
CA LEU A 238 1.58 1.68 -22.08
C LEU A 238 1.00 0.41 -22.71
N TYR A 239 0.08 -0.27 -22.01
CA TYR A 239 -0.27 -1.66 -22.35
C TYR A 239 -1.77 -1.90 -22.57
N GLY A 240 -2.64 -0.96 -22.19
CA GLY A 240 -4.10 -1.12 -22.28
C GLY A 240 -4.68 -2.25 -21.42
N CYS A 241 -3.87 -2.85 -20.55
CA CYS A 241 -4.23 -4.02 -19.73
C CYS A 241 -4.64 -3.59 -18.32
N LEU A 242 -5.57 -4.34 -17.71
CA LEU A 242 -6.01 -4.16 -16.32
C LEU A 242 -6.44 -5.50 -15.71
N PRO A 243 -6.40 -5.65 -14.37
CA PRO A 243 -6.97 -6.81 -13.70
C PRO A 243 -8.48 -6.95 -14.00
N ASN A 244 -8.98 -8.19 -14.00
CA ASN A 244 -10.42 -8.42 -14.23
C ASN A 244 -11.28 -7.65 -13.21
N GLY A 245 -12.29 -6.93 -13.72
CA GLY A 245 -13.19 -6.10 -12.91
C GLY A 245 -12.61 -4.78 -12.43
N ALA A 246 -11.36 -4.45 -12.74
CA ALA A 246 -10.81 -3.13 -12.47
C ALA A 246 -11.38 -2.09 -13.47
N THR A 247 -11.30 -0.82 -13.08
CA THR A 247 -11.61 0.31 -13.98
C THR A 247 -10.32 1.01 -14.40
N PRO A 248 -10.29 1.63 -15.58
CA PRO A 248 -9.15 2.44 -15.99
C PRO A 248 -8.81 3.49 -14.93
N PRO A 249 -7.56 3.57 -14.47
CA PRO A 249 -7.15 4.51 -13.44
C PRO A 249 -7.17 5.96 -13.95
N THR A 250 -7.62 6.88 -13.10
CA THR A 250 -7.51 8.32 -13.37
C THR A 250 -6.08 8.80 -13.16
N ALA A 251 -5.59 9.67 -14.04
CA ALA A 251 -4.30 10.31 -13.85
C ALA A 251 -4.32 11.23 -12.60
N PRO A 252 -3.29 11.20 -11.74
CA PRO A 252 -3.13 12.21 -10.69
C PRO A 252 -2.70 13.56 -11.27
N ASP A 253 -2.82 14.62 -10.47
CA ASP A 253 -2.37 15.95 -10.85
C ASP A 253 -0.88 15.95 -11.21
N GLY A 254 -0.50 16.67 -12.27
CA GLY A 254 0.87 16.74 -12.78
C GLY A 254 1.37 15.47 -13.47
N TYR A 255 0.53 14.45 -13.69
CA TYR A 255 0.95 13.19 -14.33
C TYR A 255 1.55 13.39 -15.73
N ASP A 256 0.96 14.26 -16.54
CA ASP A 256 1.39 14.50 -17.92
C ASP A 256 2.75 15.24 -17.99
N GLU A 257 3.20 15.81 -16.88
CA GLU A 257 4.49 16.51 -16.74
C GLU A 257 5.61 15.57 -16.25
N LEU A 258 5.29 14.32 -15.88
CA LEU A 258 6.25 13.36 -15.36
C LEU A 258 7.18 12.83 -16.45
N GLU A 259 8.49 12.93 -16.20
CA GLU A 259 9.51 12.23 -16.99
C GLU A 259 9.73 10.81 -16.44
N TRP A 260 9.35 9.81 -17.23
CA TRP A 260 9.48 8.40 -16.85
C TRP A 260 10.85 7.83 -17.19
N ALA A 261 11.35 6.93 -16.33
CA ALA A 261 12.60 6.22 -16.57
C ALA A 261 12.60 5.52 -17.95
N PRO A 262 13.74 5.46 -18.65
CA PRO A 262 13.83 4.80 -19.94
C PRO A 262 13.51 3.30 -19.82
N MET A 263 12.78 2.79 -20.81
CA MET A 263 12.45 1.38 -20.95
C MET A 263 13.67 0.61 -21.48
N PRO A 264 13.80 -0.69 -21.17
CA PRO A 264 14.78 -1.54 -21.84
C PRO A 264 14.45 -1.67 -23.34
N GLU A 265 15.45 -2.03 -24.15
CA GLU A 265 15.24 -2.33 -25.56
C GLU A 265 14.19 -3.43 -25.76
N PRO A 266 13.37 -3.36 -26.81
CA PRO A 266 12.37 -4.38 -27.10
C PRO A 266 13.03 -5.74 -27.39
N ILE A 267 12.44 -6.79 -26.84
CA ILE A 267 12.84 -8.17 -27.13
C ILE A 267 12.12 -8.62 -28.40
N ALA A 268 12.85 -9.06 -29.41
CA ALA A 268 12.27 -9.48 -30.69
C ALA A 268 11.49 -10.81 -30.59
N ASP A 269 11.98 -11.76 -29.77
CA ASP A 269 11.36 -13.06 -29.53
C ASP A 269 11.40 -13.38 -28.03
N LEU A 270 10.29 -13.07 -27.36
CA LEU A 270 10.15 -13.24 -25.92
C LEU A 270 10.09 -14.72 -25.52
N GLU A 271 9.45 -15.58 -26.32
CA GLU A 271 9.38 -17.02 -26.04
C GLU A 271 10.79 -17.64 -26.03
N SER A 272 11.57 -17.43 -27.09
CA SER A 272 12.93 -17.93 -27.19
C SER A 272 13.82 -17.41 -26.06
N THR A 273 13.59 -16.15 -25.63
CA THR A 273 14.31 -15.54 -24.50
C THR A 273 14.00 -16.27 -23.19
N TYR A 274 12.72 -16.55 -22.92
CA TYR A 274 12.32 -17.32 -21.75
C TYR A 274 12.83 -18.76 -21.77
N ARG A 275 12.72 -19.46 -22.91
CA ARG A 275 13.24 -20.84 -23.05
C ARG A 275 14.73 -20.90 -22.77
N ARG A 276 15.52 -19.99 -23.34
CA ARG A 276 16.97 -19.90 -23.10
C ARG A 276 17.28 -19.69 -21.62
N ALA A 277 16.54 -18.80 -20.96
CA ALA A 277 16.72 -18.53 -19.54
C ALA A 277 16.41 -19.78 -18.67
N MET A 278 15.30 -20.47 -18.96
CA MET A 278 14.90 -21.69 -18.24
C MET A 278 15.87 -22.86 -18.48
N HIS A 279 16.34 -23.08 -19.71
CA HIS A 279 17.36 -24.09 -20.02
C HIS A 279 18.68 -23.87 -19.27
N SER A 280 19.07 -22.60 -19.06
CA SER A 280 20.25 -22.29 -18.26
C SER A 280 20.08 -22.55 -16.76
N LYS A 281 18.83 -22.81 -16.31
CA LYS A 281 18.45 -23.00 -14.91
C LYS A 281 17.46 -24.17 -14.74
N PRO A 282 17.85 -25.42 -15.07
CA PRO A 282 16.92 -26.57 -15.09
C PRO A 282 16.38 -26.96 -13.71
N LYS A 283 17.04 -26.51 -12.63
CA LYS A 283 16.65 -26.76 -11.23
C LYS A 283 15.93 -25.57 -10.57
N ASP A 284 15.76 -24.46 -11.29
CA ASP A 284 15.01 -23.31 -10.78
C ASP A 284 13.52 -23.66 -10.63
N ARG A 285 12.86 -23.13 -9.60
CA ARG A 285 11.47 -23.47 -9.27
C ARG A 285 10.52 -23.06 -10.39
N VAL A 286 10.77 -21.92 -11.05
CA VAL A 286 9.99 -21.48 -12.21
C VAL A 286 10.14 -22.47 -13.35
N THR A 287 11.37 -22.90 -13.66
CA THR A 287 11.62 -23.90 -14.70
C THR A 287 10.91 -25.22 -14.41
N ILE A 288 11.02 -25.72 -13.17
CA ILE A 288 10.35 -26.96 -12.74
C ILE A 288 8.83 -26.81 -12.84
N SER A 289 8.27 -25.68 -12.43
CA SER A 289 6.84 -25.40 -12.54
C SER A 289 6.39 -25.37 -14.00
N CYS A 290 7.11 -24.70 -14.89
CA CYS A 290 6.76 -24.63 -16.32
C CYS A 290 6.79 -26.03 -16.96
N ARG A 291 7.79 -26.84 -16.61
CA ARG A 291 7.88 -28.24 -17.04
C ARG A 291 6.70 -29.08 -16.54
N THR A 292 6.23 -28.85 -15.31
CA THR A 292 5.24 -29.70 -14.65
C THR A 292 3.78 -29.31 -14.92
N ILE A 293 3.47 -28.01 -14.92
CA ILE A 293 2.09 -27.49 -15.02
C ILE A 293 1.89 -26.47 -16.16
N GLY A 294 2.92 -26.26 -16.96
CA GLY A 294 2.88 -25.37 -18.11
C GLY A 294 2.98 -23.89 -17.79
N TRP A 295 3.03 -23.12 -18.86
CA TRP A 295 3.23 -21.68 -18.88
C TRP A 295 2.62 -21.11 -20.17
N LEU A 296 2.67 -19.79 -20.34
CA LEU A 296 2.01 -19.09 -21.45
C LEU A 296 2.28 -19.74 -22.82
N TYR A 297 3.55 -19.93 -23.17
CA TYR A 297 3.94 -20.40 -24.50
C TYR A 297 3.81 -21.91 -24.69
N SER A 298 3.65 -22.69 -23.61
CA SER A 298 3.23 -24.09 -23.70
C SER A 298 1.71 -24.27 -23.75
N LYS A 299 0.95 -23.17 -23.90
CA LYS A 299 -0.52 -23.16 -23.85
C LYS A 299 -1.04 -23.79 -22.56
N TRP A 300 -0.34 -23.53 -21.45
CA TRP A 300 -0.68 -24.04 -20.12
C TRP A 300 -0.69 -25.58 -20.01
N GLN A 301 0.08 -26.26 -20.85
CA GLN A 301 0.35 -27.70 -20.77
C GLN A 301 1.78 -27.94 -20.25
N PRO A 302 2.05 -29.08 -19.56
CA PRO A 302 3.42 -29.45 -19.17
C PRO A 302 4.40 -29.34 -20.35
N ASP A 303 5.54 -28.67 -20.14
CA ASP A 303 6.54 -28.43 -21.18
C ASP A 303 7.80 -29.26 -20.92
N GLU A 304 7.79 -30.52 -21.35
CA GLU A 304 8.91 -31.47 -21.17
C GLU A 304 10.19 -31.06 -21.90
N SER A 305 10.12 -30.07 -22.81
CA SER A 305 11.30 -29.59 -23.52
C SER A 305 12.24 -28.77 -22.64
N LEU A 306 11.75 -28.18 -21.54
CA LEU A 306 12.50 -27.28 -20.64
C LEU A 306 13.45 -28.02 -19.69
#